data_AF-A0A226CZ37-F1
#
_entry.id   AF-A0A226CZ37-F1
#
_cell.length_a   1.000
_cell.length_b   1.000
_cell.length_c   1.000
_cell.angle_alpha   90.00
_cell.angle_beta   90.00
_cell.angle_gamma   90.00
#
_symmetry.space_group_name_H-M   'P 1'
#
loop_
_entity.id
_entity.type
_entity.pdbx_description
1 polymer ?
#
loop_
_entity_poly.entity_id
_entity_poly.type
_entity_poly.pdbx_seq_one_letter_code
_entity_poly.pdbx_strand_id
1 'polypeptide(L)'
;ALSNLIGGIGYFHGHSKVQSPYNSAPVPYWTSSLYTAVPSRSFFPRGFLWDEGFHLLLINKWNPEISIDIISHWLDMMNTEGWIPENRFLATRPCPSPGGVCRPTERRRQSSHAHHGGVRPHPTPPRMAPDQS
;
A
#
# COMPACT_ATOMS: atom_id res chain seq x y z
N ALA A 1 -0.16 -20.00 -20.56
CA ALA A 1 -0.27 -19.43 -19.20
C ALA A 1 0.86 -18.44 -18.92
N LEU A 2 2.12 -18.86 -18.98
CA LEU A 2 3.29 -18.00 -18.72
C LEU A 2 3.34 -16.71 -19.57
N SER A 3 3.04 -16.80 -20.87
CA SER A 3 2.99 -15.63 -21.76
C SER A 3 2.02 -14.53 -21.29
N ASN A 4 0.88 -14.91 -20.70
CA ASN A 4 -0.07 -13.94 -20.15
C ASN A 4 0.46 -13.26 -18.89
N LEU A 5 1.19 -14.00 -18.04
CA LEU A 5 1.85 -13.46 -16.85
C LEU A 5 2.95 -12.47 -17.23
N ILE A 6 3.85 -12.86 -18.15
CA ILE A 6 4.92 -11.98 -18.64
C ILE A 6 4.34 -10.74 -19.31
N GLY A 7 3.29 -10.90 -20.14
CA GLY A 7 2.59 -9.77 -20.74
C GLY A 7 1.78 -8.93 -19.74
N GLY A 8 1.72 -9.33 -18.47
CA GLY A 8 1.15 -8.54 -17.36
C GLY A 8 2.20 -7.71 -16.63
N ILE A 9 3.49 -7.88 -16.94
CA ILE A 9 4.55 -7.07 -16.35
C ILE A 9 4.43 -5.64 -16.89
N GLY A 10 4.45 -4.68 -15.99
CA GLY A 10 4.31 -3.27 -16.30
C GLY A 10 5.26 -2.40 -15.49
N TYR A 11 5.52 -1.21 -16.02
CA TYR A 11 6.23 -0.14 -15.34
C TYR A 11 5.26 0.96 -14.95
N PHE A 12 5.24 1.30 -13.66
CA PHE A 12 4.34 2.26 -13.07
C PHE A 12 5.15 3.36 -12.41
N HIS A 13 4.72 4.62 -12.54
CA HIS A 13 5.40 5.76 -11.93
C HIS A 13 4.38 6.73 -11.31
N GLY A 14 4.63 7.16 -10.08
CA GLY A 14 3.76 8.10 -9.39
C GLY A 14 3.89 8.05 -7.87
N HIS A 15 2.95 8.71 -7.19
CA HIS A 15 2.88 8.75 -5.72
C HIS A 15 1.56 8.16 -5.21
N SER A 16 1.59 7.58 -4.01
CA SER A 16 0.41 7.10 -3.29
C SER A 16 0.06 8.04 -2.14
N LYS A 17 -1.18 8.03 -1.65
CA LYS A 17 -1.53 8.71 -0.39
C LYS A 17 -1.48 7.72 0.77
N VAL A 18 -0.62 8.00 1.75
CA VAL A 18 -0.41 7.14 2.90
C VAL A 18 -0.96 7.81 4.16
N GLN A 19 -1.73 7.04 4.93
CA GLN A 19 -2.14 7.42 6.28
C GLN A 19 -1.31 6.64 7.28
N SER A 20 -0.47 7.33 8.04
CA SER A 20 0.28 6.77 9.17
C SER A 20 -0.39 7.12 10.50
N PRO A 21 -0.02 6.45 11.61
CA PRO A 21 -0.44 6.86 12.96
C PRO A 21 0.09 8.23 13.39
N TYR A 22 1.15 8.71 12.73
CA TYR A 22 1.83 9.96 13.06
C TYR A 22 1.21 11.19 12.40
N ASN A 23 0.36 10.99 11.39
CA ASN A 23 -0.23 12.08 10.62
C ASN A 23 -1.74 12.15 10.87
N SER A 24 -2.30 13.36 11.00
CA SER A 24 -3.75 13.52 11.22
C SER A 24 -4.59 13.32 9.94
N ALA A 25 -3.96 13.43 8.77
CA ALA A 25 -4.61 13.28 7.47
C ALA A 25 -3.70 12.53 6.46
N PRO A 26 -4.26 11.96 5.37
CA PRO A 26 -3.47 11.26 4.36
C PRO A 26 -2.51 12.20 3.66
N VAL A 27 -1.21 11.88 3.70
CA VAL A 27 -0.17 12.67 3.04
C VAL A 27 0.27 11.99 1.75
N PRO A 28 0.67 12.76 0.72
CA PRO A 28 1.34 12.17 -0.43
C PRO A 28 2.66 11.54 0.03
N TYR A 29 2.89 10.30 -0.42
CA TYR A 29 4.17 9.65 -0.30
C TYR A 29 5.14 10.18 -1.36
N TRP A 30 6.43 9.85 -1.25
CA TRP A 30 7.37 10.21 -2.30
C TRP A 30 6.99 9.53 -3.61
N THR A 31 7.30 10.22 -4.72
CA THR A 31 7.15 9.68 -6.06
C THR A 31 8.15 8.55 -6.26
N SER A 32 7.70 7.39 -6.71
CA SER A 32 8.59 6.29 -7.06
C SER A 32 8.07 5.52 -8.26
N SER A 33 8.96 4.71 -8.83
CA SER A 33 8.63 3.76 -9.88
C SER A 33 8.46 2.37 -9.31
N LEU A 34 7.70 1.53 -10.02
CA LEU A 34 7.55 0.11 -9.72
C LEU A 34 7.51 -0.67 -11.02
N TYR A 35 8.38 -1.67 -11.12
CA TYR A 35 8.36 -2.68 -12.17
C TYR A 35 7.85 -3.99 -11.57
N THR A 36 6.70 -4.47 -12.02
CA THR A 36 6.00 -5.61 -11.37
C THR A 36 5.00 -6.27 -12.31
N ALA A 37 4.68 -7.54 -12.08
CA ALA A 37 3.54 -8.19 -12.70
C ALA A 37 2.22 -7.70 -12.11
N VAL A 38 1.12 -7.92 -12.83
CA VAL A 38 -0.24 -7.62 -12.34
C VAL A 38 -1.12 -8.86 -12.40
N PRO A 39 -1.99 -9.11 -11.40
CA PRO A 39 -2.85 -10.29 -11.38
C PRO A 39 -3.86 -10.32 -12.54
N SER A 40 -4.34 -9.14 -12.96
CA SER A 40 -5.27 -9.00 -14.08
C SER A 40 -5.14 -7.63 -14.75
N ARG A 41 -4.79 -7.59 -16.03
CA ARG A 41 -4.68 -6.34 -16.79
C ARG A 41 -5.98 -5.53 -16.84
N SER A 42 -7.14 -6.19 -16.81
CA SER A 42 -8.43 -5.50 -16.99
C SER A 42 -9.05 -5.04 -15.67
N PHE A 43 -8.95 -5.86 -14.61
CA PHE A 43 -9.61 -5.58 -13.33
C PHE A 43 -8.66 -5.07 -12.25
N PHE A 44 -7.38 -5.42 -12.35
CA PHE A 44 -6.37 -5.16 -11.33
C PHE A 44 -5.02 -4.76 -11.98
N PRO A 45 -4.96 -3.65 -12.75
CA PRO A 45 -3.76 -3.23 -13.46
C PRO A 45 -2.74 -2.58 -12.52
N ARG A 46 -2.39 -3.25 -11.42
CA ARG A 46 -1.59 -2.69 -10.34
C ARG A 46 -0.83 -3.76 -9.58
N GLY A 47 0.26 -3.36 -8.93
CA GLY A 47 1.13 -4.26 -8.18
C GLY A 47 0.56 -4.57 -6.80
N PHE A 48 0.56 -5.87 -6.46
CA PHE A 48 0.20 -6.36 -5.13
C PHE A 48 1.38 -7.14 -4.56
N LEU A 49 1.92 -6.68 -3.43
CA LEU A 49 3.10 -7.27 -2.83
C LEU A 49 2.91 -8.76 -2.53
N TRP A 50 1.73 -9.15 -2.05
CA TRP A 50 1.41 -10.53 -1.74
C TRP A 50 1.33 -11.43 -2.99
N ASP A 51 0.72 -10.94 -4.06
CA ASP A 51 0.55 -11.72 -5.29
C ASP A 51 1.89 -11.90 -6.03
N GLU A 52 2.80 -10.93 -5.90
CA GLU A 52 4.13 -11.01 -6.49
C GLU A 52 4.94 -12.20 -6.02
N GLY A 53 4.76 -12.65 -4.76
CA GLY A 53 5.38 -13.88 -4.29
C GLY A 53 5.04 -15.08 -5.17
N PHE A 54 3.80 -15.18 -5.65
CA PHE A 54 3.37 -16.26 -6.55
C PHE A 54 3.81 -16.04 -7.99
N HIS A 55 3.79 -14.80 -8.48
CA HIS A 55 4.27 -14.46 -9.82
C HIS A 55 5.75 -14.82 -10.00
N LEU A 56 6.58 -14.47 -9.02
CA LEU A 56 8.03 -14.69 -9.05
C LEU A 56 8.40 -16.18 -9.07
N LEU A 57 7.60 -17.09 -8.49
CA LEU A 57 7.86 -18.53 -8.59
C LEU A 57 7.86 -19.04 -10.03
N LEU A 58 7.02 -18.45 -10.89
CA LEU A 58 6.94 -18.79 -12.31
C LEU A 58 7.94 -18.00 -13.15
N ILE A 59 8.08 -16.70 -12.89
CA ILE A 59 9.00 -15.83 -13.64
C ILE A 59 10.45 -16.27 -13.41
N ASN A 60 10.83 -16.62 -12.17
CA ASN A 60 12.19 -17.04 -11.83
C ASN A 60 12.62 -18.33 -12.56
N LYS A 61 11.68 -19.26 -12.79
CA LYS A 61 11.96 -20.46 -13.60
C LYS A 61 12.21 -20.14 -15.07
N TRP A 62 11.70 -19.03 -15.57
CA TRP A 62 11.84 -18.62 -16.97
C TRP A 62 13.01 -17.66 -17.18
N ASN A 63 13.11 -16.62 -16.36
CA ASN A 63 14.19 -15.64 -16.38
C ASN A 63 14.44 -15.09 -14.96
N PRO A 64 15.57 -15.46 -14.32
CA PRO A 64 15.90 -14.99 -12.97
C PRO A 64 16.26 -13.50 -12.93
N GLU A 65 16.83 -12.93 -13.99
CA GLU A 65 17.21 -11.51 -14.04
C GLU A 65 15.99 -10.60 -13.87
N ILE A 66 14.91 -10.90 -14.60
CA ILE A 66 13.63 -10.17 -14.46
C ILE A 66 13.06 -10.31 -13.05
N SER A 67 13.25 -11.45 -12.40
CA SER A 67 12.76 -11.68 -11.04
C SER A 67 13.55 -10.83 -10.04
N ILE A 68 14.87 -10.75 -10.20
CA ILE A 68 15.74 -9.89 -9.40
C ILE A 68 15.36 -8.41 -9.61
N ASP A 69 15.09 -7.99 -10.85
CA ASP A 69 14.65 -6.62 -11.14
C ASP A 69 13.34 -6.27 -10.43
N ILE A 70 12.35 -7.16 -10.48
CA ILE A 70 11.05 -6.96 -9.81
C ILE A 70 11.25 -6.87 -8.30
N ILE A 71 12.00 -7.81 -7.70
CA ILE A 71 12.27 -7.80 -6.25
C ILE A 71 12.99 -6.51 -5.84
N SER A 72 14.00 -6.08 -6.60
CA SER A 72 14.74 -4.85 -6.36
C SER A 72 13.81 -3.64 -6.34
N HIS A 73 12.92 -3.51 -7.34
CA HIS A 73 11.94 -2.41 -7.38
C HIS A 73 10.96 -2.45 -6.19
N TRP A 74 10.61 -3.63 -5.67
CA TRP A 74 9.79 -3.74 -4.46
C TRP A 74 10.54 -3.34 -3.19
N LEU A 75 11.81 -3.74 -3.08
CA LEU A 75 12.66 -3.40 -1.94
C LEU A 75 13.04 -1.92 -1.91
N ASP A 76 13.23 -1.28 -3.06
CA ASP A 76 13.49 0.17 -3.17
C ASP A 76 12.33 1.02 -2.62
N MET A 77 11.13 0.45 -2.53
CA MET A 77 9.98 1.12 -1.94
C MET A 77 9.89 0.98 -0.42
N MET A 78 10.76 0.17 0.19
CA MET A 78 10.80 0.00 1.62
C MET A 78 11.23 1.30 2.29
N ASN A 79 10.47 1.71 3.30
CA ASN A 79 10.84 2.88 4.09
C ASN A 79 11.89 2.55 5.16
N THR A 80 12.39 3.56 5.84
CA THR A 80 13.37 3.41 6.94
C THR A 80 12.88 2.56 8.12
N GLU A 81 11.58 2.27 8.19
CA GLU A 81 10.96 1.44 9.23
C GLU A 81 10.66 0.01 8.73
N GLY A 82 11.14 -0.37 7.54
CA GLY A 82 10.92 -1.69 6.95
C GLY A 82 9.53 -1.90 6.33
N TRP A 83 8.73 -0.84 6.20
CA TRP A 83 7.37 -0.93 5.65
C TRP A 83 7.37 -0.76 4.14
N ILE A 84 6.72 -1.69 3.44
CA ILE A 84 6.44 -1.64 2.00
C ILE A 84 4.91 -1.53 1.82
N PRO A 85 4.40 -0.62 0.97
CA PRO A 85 2.97 -0.56 0.63
C PRO A 85 2.50 -1.88 -0.01
N GLU A 86 1.38 -2.45 0.43
CA GLU A 86 0.89 -3.75 -0.05
C GLU A 86 0.22 -3.64 -1.42
N ASN A 87 -0.41 -2.49 -1.71
CA ASN A 87 -1.17 -2.26 -2.93
C ASN A 87 -0.80 -0.92 -3.56
N ARG A 88 0.07 -0.94 -4.57
CA ARG A 88 0.50 0.30 -5.23
C ARG A 88 -0.28 0.57 -6.51
N PHE A 89 -0.59 1.86 -6.72
CA PHE A 89 -1.23 2.52 -7.87
C PHE A 89 -2.77 2.62 -7.86
N LEU A 90 -3.22 3.84 -7.52
CA LEU A 90 -4.51 4.44 -7.87
C LEU A 90 -4.22 5.77 -8.58
N ALA A 91 -3.68 5.75 -9.80
CA ALA A 91 -3.68 6.95 -10.63
C ALA A 91 -4.99 6.96 -11.44
N THR A 92 -6.07 7.56 -10.91
CA THR A 92 -7.21 8.19 -11.66
C THR A 92 -8.50 8.47 -10.85
N ARG A 93 -8.52 8.42 -9.51
CA ARG A 93 -9.60 9.13 -8.80
C ARG A 93 -9.07 10.44 -8.23
N PRO A 94 -9.35 11.58 -8.89
CA PRO A 94 -9.27 12.88 -8.24
C PRO A 94 -10.01 12.81 -6.90
N CYS A 95 -9.43 13.42 -5.88
CA CYS A 95 -10.18 13.68 -4.66
C CYS A 95 -11.41 14.51 -5.06
N PRO A 96 -12.65 14.08 -4.78
CA PRO A 96 -13.82 14.85 -5.15
C PRO A 96 -13.90 16.10 -4.29
N SER A 97 -13.65 17.27 -4.89
CA SER A 97 -14.02 18.64 -4.46
C SER A 97 -13.71 19.08 -3.00
N PRO A 98 -13.74 20.39 -2.69
CA PRO A 98 -13.49 20.87 -1.33
C PRO A 98 -14.58 20.34 -0.39
N GLY A 99 -14.21 19.52 0.60
CA GLY A 99 -15.14 18.92 1.58
C GLY A 99 -15.31 17.39 1.47
N GLY A 100 -14.80 16.76 0.42
CA GLY A 100 -14.76 15.29 0.32
C GLY A 100 -13.68 14.68 1.21
N VAL A 101 -14.02 13.65 2.00
CA VAL A 101 -13.02 12.89 2.74
C VAL A 101 -12.15 12.12 1.74
N CYS A 102 -10.94 12.63 1.53
CA CYS A 102 -9.93 11.96 0.71
C CYS A 102 -9.53 10.65 1.39
N ARG A 103 -9.97 9.50 0.86
CA ARG A 103 -9.54 8.21 1.40
C ARG A 103 -8.06 7.99 1.08
N PRO A 104 -7.25 7.56 2.07
CA PRO A 104 -5.90 7.14 1.79
C PRO A 104 -5.90 5.94 0.83
N THR A 105 -4.92 5.89 -0.06
CA THR A 105 -4.63 4.71 -0.89
C THR A 105 -4.21 3.55 0.00
N GLU A 106 -3.44 3.86 1.04
CA GLU A 106 -2.82 2.87 1.92
C GLU A 106 -2.95 3.33 3.38
N ARG A 107 -3.31 2.42 4.28
CA ARG A 107 -3.28 2.67 5.72
C ARG A 107 -2.15 1.86 6.34
N ARG A 108 -1.14 2.56 6.86
CA ARG A 108 -0.09 1.91 7.64
C ARG A 108 -0.65 1.55 9.01
N ARG A 109 -0.89 0.26 9.23
CA ARG A 109 -1.13 -0.27 10.58
C ARG A 109 0.24 -0.48 11.24
N GLN A 110 0.42 -0.03 12.47
CA GLN A 110 1.53 -0.55 13.27
C GLN A 110 1.30 -2.05 13.43
N SER A 111 2.32 -2.85 13.12
CA SER A 111 2.37 -4.23 13.60
C SER A 111 2.32 -4.15 15.11
N SER A 112 1.17 -4.49 15.70
CA SER A 112 1.08 -4.69 17.14
C SER A 112 1.93 -5.91 17.45
N HIS A 113 3.19 -5.73 17.80
CA HIS A 113 3.84 -6.70 18.67
C HIS A 113 2.98 -6.76 19.93
N ALA A 114 2.19 -7.82 20.03
CA ALA A 114 1.43 -8.17 21.21
C ALA A 114 2.43 -8.54 22.31
N HIS A 115 3.04 -7.53 22.92
CA HIS A 115 3.66 -7.69 24.23
C HIS A 115 2.55 -7.71 25.28
N HIS A 116 2.51 -8.83 25.99
CA HIS A 116 1.64 -9.21 27.10
C HIS A 116 0.95 -8.08 27.90
N GLY A 117 -0.36 -8.30 28.15
CA GLY A 117 -1.01 -7.92 29.41
C GLY A 117 -1.43 -6.46 29.55
N GLY A 118 -2.57 -6.08 28.95
CA GLY A 118 -3.20 -4.78 29.18
C GLY A 118 -4.70 -4.93 29.40
N VAL A 119 -5.15 -4.66 30.63
CA VAL A 119 -6.56 -4.59 31.03
C VAL A 119 -7.31 -3.62 30.11
N ARG A 120 -8.49 -4.01 29.60
CA ARG A 120 -9.34 -3.12 28.79
C ARG A 120 -9.72 -1.89 29.64
N PRO A 121 -9.49 -0.64 29.19
CA PRO A 121 -10.03 0.50 29.89
C PRO A 121 -11.56 0.52 29.75
N HIS A 122 -12.26 0.63 30.89
CA HIS A 122 -13.71 0.82 30.95
C HIS A 122 -14.12 2.11 30.20
N PRO A 123 -15.27 2.13 29.49
CA PRO A 123 -15.74 3.32 28.81
C PRO A 123 -16.09 4.41 29.82
N THR A 124 -15.36 5.52 29.76
CA THR A 124 -15.69 6.73 30.52
C THR A 124 -16.95 7.37 29.92
N PRO A 125 -17.98 7.72 30.72
CA PRO A 125 -19.18 8.36 30.20
C PRO A 125 -18.87 9.76 29.64
N PRO A 126 -19.65 10.25 28.64
CA PRO A 126 -19.37 11.51 27.97
C PRO A 126 -19.51 12.69 28.94
N ARG A 127 -18.47 13.53 28.97
CA ARG A 127 -18.43 14.79 29.72
C ARG A 127 -19.43 15.75 29.08
N MET A 128 -20.46 16.17 29.83
CA MET A 128 -21.39 17.23 29.41
C MET A 128 -20.60 18.49 29.06
N ALA A 129 -20.88 19.07 27.89
CA ALA A 129 -20.35 20.36 27.48
C ALA A 129 -20.96 21.48 28.35
N PRO A 130 -20.20 22.55 28.66
CA PRO A 130 -20.73 23.68 29.41
C PRO A 130 -21.72 24.47 28.54
N ASP A 131 -22.83 24.82 29.18
CA ASP A 131 -23.90 25.67 28.67
C ASP A 131 -23.35 27.06 28.30
N GLN A 132 -23.64 27.51 27.07
CA GLN A 132 -23.32 28.87 26.64
C GLN A 132 -24.57 29.73 26.86
N SER A 133 -24.47 30.58 27.91
CA SER A 133 -25.19 31.85 28.17
C SER A 133 -26.67 31.96 27.83
#